data_AF-A0A1B6EBV4-F1
#
_entry.id   AF-A0A1B6EBV4-F1
#
_cell.length_a   1.000
_cell.length_b   1.000
_cell.length_c   1.000
_cell.angle_alpha   90.00
_cell.angle_beta   90.00
_cell.angle_gamma   90.00
#
_symmetry.space_group_name_H-M   'P 1'
#
loop_
_entity.id
_entity.type
_entity.pdbx_description
1 polymer ?
#
loop_
_entity_poly.entity_id
_entity_poly.type
_entity_poly.pdbx_seq_one_letter_code
_entity_poly.pdbx_strand_id
1 'polypeptide(L)'
;MLSLILYVCVFISAFNFGEILTNPLYNKNHKCGYDSCPKPKDGYLNVHMVSHTHNDAGWLKTVDQYFYGSKKKIQWAGVQYIIDSIIEALVKNPSRRFVYVESAFFWKWWQLQNENIRNKVKNLVNEGRLEFIGGGWTMHDEATTHYQSIIDQMSWGFRRLDDSFGDCARPRVGWQIDPFGHSRESASIMARFGFDGLLFGRLDYQDQGLRKYERRLEMIWESSANLGTKSDLFTSILYNLYSAPNWFCFDVVCGDPPIIDDKESPDYNADKRAADFVRYVNEVAKVYTTNNVLITMGGDFTYQAGSYYFLNLDRLMK
;
A
#
# COMPACT_ATOMS: atom_id res chain seq x y z
N MET A 1 -22.71 -80.71 -23.17
CA MET A 1 -22.22 -81.61 -22.10
C MET A 1 -21.25 -80.80 -21.25
N LEU A 2 -21.67 -80.54 -20.01
CA LEU A 2 -20.94 -79.94 -18.87
C LEU A 2 -20.36 -78.51 -18.98
N SER A 3 -21.08 -77.63 -18.29
CA SER A 3 -20.84 -76.23 -17.94
C SER A 3 -19.51 -75.95 -17.25
N LEU A 4 -18.86 -74.85 -17.65
CA LEU A 4 -17.77 -74.20 -16.92
C LEU A 4 -18.38 -73.03 -16.11
N ILE A 5 -18.35 -73.14 -14.79
CA ILE A 5 -18.82 -72.11 -13.86
C ILE A 5 -17.73 -71.03 -13.76
N LEU A 6 -18.00 -69.83 -14.26
CA LEU A 6 -17.13 -68.67 -14.07
C LEU A 6 -17.70 -67.83 -12.90
N TYR A 7 -16.94 -67.77 -11.81
CA TYR A 7 -17.25 -66.95 -10.64
C TYR A 7 -17.16 -65.45 -11.00
N VAL A 8 -18.26 -64.73 -10.83
CA VAL A 8 -18.31 -63.26 -10.91
C VAL A 8 -17.87 -62.69 -9.57
N CYS A 9 -16.64 -62.17 -9.50
CA CYS A 9 -16.20 -61.33 -8.38
C CYS A 9 -16.62 -59.89 -8.65
N VAL A 10 -17.72 -59.46 -8.03
CA VAL A 10 -18.11 -58.04 -7.98
C VAL A 10 -17.26 -57.34 -6.92
N PHE A 11 -16.25 -56.59 -7.35
CA PHE A 11 -15.58 -55.61 -6.49
C PHE A 11 -16.49 -54.39 -6.34
N ILE A 12 -17.20 -54.30 -5.22
CA ILE A 12 -17.86 -53.07 -4.78
C ILE A 12 -16.75 -52.19 -4.17
N SER A 13 -16.23 -51.24 -4.93
CA SER A 13 -15.45 -50.14 -4.36
C SER A 13 -16.43 -49.20 -3.65
N ALA A 14 -16.40 -49.23 -2.32
CA ALA A 14 -17.04 -48.22 -1.50
C ALA A 14 -16.33 -46.88 -1.78
N PHE A 15 -16.96 -46.04 -2.60
CA PHE A 15 -16.62 -44.61 -2.65
C PHE A 15 -17.03 -44.01 -1.31
N ASN A 16 -16.07 -43.92 -0.39
CA ASN A 16 -16.17 -42.99 0.72
C ASN A 16 -16.27 -41.59 0.10
N PHE A 17 -17.47 -41.00 0.19
CA PHE A 17 -17.63 -39.56 0.07
C PHE A 17 -16.70 -38.94 1.09
N GLY A 18 -15.59 -38.37 0.61
CA GLY A 18 -14.72 -37.56 1.44
C GLY A 18 -15.57 -36.47 2.07
N GLU A 19 -15.56 -36.45 3.41
CA GLU A 19 -15.93 -35.26 4.15
C GLU A 19 -15.18 -34.09 3.53
N ILE A 20 -15.93 -33.18 2.90
CA ILE A 20 -15.44 -31.84 2.64
C ILE A 20 -15.10 -31.30 4.02
N LEU A 21 -13.81 -31.28 4.35
CA LEU A 21 -13.27 -30.50 5.44
C LEU A 21 -13.60 -29.05 5.12
N THR A 22 -14.80 -28.62 5.52
CA THR A 22 -15.16 -27.21 5.62
C THR A 22 -14.20 -26.62 6.62
N ASN A 23 -13.18 -25.96 6.11
CA ASN A 23 -12.19 -25.23 6.89
C ASN A 23 -12.96 -24.30 7.86
N PRO A 24 -12.89 -24.46 9.20
CA PRO A 24 -13.76 -23.73 10.13
C PRO A 24 -13.45 -22.23 10.27
N LEU A 25 -12.66 -21.66 9.35
CA LEU A 25 -12.13 -20.30 9.42
C LEU A 25 -12.40 -19.47 8.16
N TYR A 26 -13.43 -19.80 7.36
CA TYR A 26 -14.00 -18.81 6.43
C TYR A 26 -15.03 -17.96 7.20
N ASN A 27 -14.51 -17.08 8.05
CA ASN A 27 -15.32 -16.17 8.85
C ASN A 27 -15.90 -15.10 7.91
N LYS A 28 -17.19 -15.20 7.55
CA LYS A 28 -17.84 -14.38 6.53
C LYS A 28 -17.98 -12.87 6.84
N ASN A 29 -17.33 -12.37 7.88
CA ASN A 29 -17.41 -10.99 8.38
C ASN A 29 -16.05 -10.26 8.30
N HIS A 30 -15.36 -10.32 7.16
CA HIS A 30 -14.16 -9.51 6.96
C HIS A 30 -14.57 -8.06 6.70
N LYS A 31 -13.91 -7.09 7.37
CA LYS A 31 -14.12 -5.64 7.16
C LYS A 31 -12.88 -5.11 6.44
N CYS A 32 -12.70 -5.45 5.18
CA CYS A 32 -11.58 -5.03 4.34
C CYS A 32 -12.08 -4.24 3.11
N GLY A 33 -11.17 -3.67 2.31
CA GLY A 33 -11.54 -2.79 1.20
C GLY A 33 -12.36 -1.58 1.66
N TYR A 34 -13.36 -1.18 0.87
CA TYR A 34 -14.19 -0.01 1.16
C TYR A 34 -14.99 -0.11 2.46
N ASP A 35 -15.38 -1.32 2.87
CA ASP A 35 -16.11 -1.53 4.13
C ASP A 35 -15.24 -1.25 5.37
N SER A 36 -13.91 -1.27 5.20
CA SER A 36 -12.95 -0.94 6.24
C SER A 36 -12.67 0.56 6.36
N CYS A 37 -13.05 1.39 5.38
CA CYS A 37 -12.61 2.78 5.31
C CYS A 37 -13.04 3.60 6.55
N PRO A 38 -12.14 4.40 7.15
CA PRO A 38 -12.53 5.41 8.13
C PRO A 38 -13.59 6.34 7.55
N LYS A 39 -14.58 6.72 8.36
CA LYS A 39 -15.64 7.62 7.90
C LYS A 39 -15.16 9.07 8.00
N PRO A 40 -15.18 9.84 6.90
CA PRO A 40 -14.91 11.28 6.97
C PRO A 40 -15.98 11.98 7.80
N LYS A 41 -15.63 13.14 8.36
CA LYS A 41 -16.52 14.00 9.12
C LYS A 41 -17.10 15.08 8.21
N ASP A 42 -18.41 15.08 8.06
CA ASP A 42 -19.13 16.06 7.24
C ASP A 42 -18.98 17.49 7.80
N GLY A 43 -18.80 18.46 6.90
CA GLY A 43 -18.61 19.86 7.25
C GLY A 43 -17.20 20.23 7.73
N TYR A 44 -16.25 19.29 7.70
CA TYR A 44 -14.85 19.51 8.05
C TYR A 44 -13.94 19.22 6.86
N LEU A 45 -12.74 19.80 6.88
CA LEU A 45 -11.63 19.33 6.06
C LEU A 45 -11.11 18.00 6.65
N ASN A 46 -11.14 16.95 5.84
CA ASN A 46 -10.70 15.61 6.21
C ASN A 46 -9.27 15.39 5.70
N VAL A 47 -8.34 15.18 6.63
CA VAL A 47 -6.93 14.95 6.34
C VAL A 47 -6.65 13.46 6.42
N HIS A 48 -6.37 12.86 5.27
CA HIS A 48 -6.04 11.44 5.14
C HIS A 48 -4.52 11.28 5.18
N MET A 49 -3.98 11.03 6.38
CA MET A 49 -2.56 10.73 6.55
C MET A 49 -2.28 9.29 6.13
N VAL A 50 -1.59 9.12 5.01
CA VAL A 50 -1.28 7.80 4.43
C VAL A 50 0.14 7.42 4.80
N SER A 51 0.26 6.52 5.78
CA SER A 51 1.53 5.90 6.16
C SER A 51 2.00 4.91 5.10
N HIS A 52 3.17 5.16 4.51
CA HIS A 52 3.77 4.30 3.48
C HIS A 52 5.29 4.31 3.57
N THR A 53 5.93 3.38 2.86
CA THR A 53 7.38 3.34 2.64
C THR A 53 7.62 3.05 1.17
N HIS A 54 8.53 3.76 0.52
CA HIS A 54 8.93 3.45 -0.85
C HIS A 54 10.17 2.54 -0.81
N ASN A 55 10.06 1.32 -1.33
CA ASN A 55 11.13 0.34 -1.25
C ASN A 55 11.57 -0.10 -2.65
N ASP A 56 12.55 0.61 -3.21
CA ASP A 56 13.13 0.26 -4.50
C ASP A 56 13.60 -1.19 -4.55
N ALA A 57 13.09 -1.94 -5.52
CA ALA A 57 13.51 -3.31 -5.81
C ALA A 57 14.85 -3.33 -6.58
N GLY A 58 15.85 -2.64 -6.04
CA GLY A 58 17.15 -2.40 -6.65
C GLY A 58 17.28 -0.98 -7.21
N TRP A 59 18.32 -0.26 -6.78
CA TRP A 59 18.65 1.11 -7.23
C TRP A 59 20.11 1.42 -6.91
N LEU A 60 20.40 1.87 -5.67
CA LEU A 60 21.77 2.05 -5.18
C LEU A 60 22.36 0.75 -4.61
N LYS A 61 21.48 -0.11 -4.11
CA LYS A 61 21.82 -1.46 -3.62
C LYS A 61 21.07 -2.51 -4.43
N THR A 62 21.52 -3.75 -4.35
CA THR A 62 20.75 -4.89 -4.91
C THR A 62 19.52 -5.19 -4.06
N VAL A 63 18.55 -5.92 -4.62
CA VAL A 63 17.35 -6.38 -3.91
C VAL A 63 17.70 -7.03 -2.57
N ASP A 64 18.63 -8.00 -2.56
CA ASP A 64 19.00 -8.70 -1.32
C ASP A 64 19.75 -7.81 -0.33
N GLN A 65 20.53 -6.85 -0.82
CA GLN A 65 21.19 -5.87 0.04
C GLN A 65 20.19 -4.92 0.70
N TYR A 66 19.14 -4.51 -0.01
CA TYR A 66 18.01 -3.77 0.57
C TYR A 66 17.20 -4.63 1.53
N PHE A 67 16.89 -5.87 1.16
CA PHE A 67 16.09 -6.76 2.01
C PHE A 67 16.76 -7.03 3.36
N TYR A 68 18.00 -7.51 3.34
CA TYR A 68 18.74 -7.85 4.56
C TYR A 68 19.35 -6.64 5.27
N GLY A 69 19.38 -5.47 4.63
CA GLY A 69 19.97 -4.27 5.18
C GLY A 69 21.50 -4.27 5.25
N SER A 70 22.15 -4.96 4.31
CA SER A 70 23.61 -4.90 4.16
C SER A 70 24.04 -3.65 3.40
N LYS A 71 25.37 -3.40 3.37
CA LYS A 71 25.98 -2.24 2.70
C LYS A 71 25.37 -0.88 3.12
N LYS A 72 25.09 -0.71 4.43
CA LYS A 72 24.47 0.50 5.00
C LYS A 72 25.20 1.81 4.68
N LYS A 73 26.51 1.76 4.39
CA LYS A 73 27.30 2.91 3.96
C LYS A 73 26.89 3.46 2.58
N ILE A 74 26.28 2.65 1.72
CA ILE A 74 25.73 3.09 0.42
C ILE A 74 24.39 3.78 0.66
N GLN A 75 23.49 3.07 1.35
CA GLN A 75 22.21 3.61 1.79
C GLN A 75 21.76 2.83 3.02
N TRP A 76 21.41 3.56 4.08
CA TRP A 76 20.91 2.98 5.31
C TRP A 76 19.45 2.59 5.14
N ALA A 77 19.22 1.34 4.73
CA ALA A 77 17.91 0.78 4.42
C ALA A 77 17.92 -0.74 4.62
N GLY A 78 16.87 -1.30 5.23
CA GLY A 78 16.73 -2.72 5.50
C GLY A 78 15.26 -3.16 5.56
N VAL A 79 14.72 -3.68 4.45
CA VAL A 79 13.27 -3.86 4.26
C VAL A 79 12.64 -4.86 5.22
N GLN A 80 13.35 -5.94 5.58
CA GLN A 80 12.80 -6.91 6.55
C GLN A 80 12.47 -6.25 7.90
N TYR A 81 13.32 -5.32 8.36
CA TYR A 81 13.15 -4.60 9.62
C TYR A 81 12.02 -3.58 9.53
N ILE A 82 11.86 -2.95 8.36
CA ILE A 82 10.76 -2.04 8.09
C ILE A 82 9.43 -2.78 8.25
N ILE A 83 9.26 -3.91 7.55
CA ILE A 83 8.03 -4.71 7.61
C ILE A 83 7.77 -5.20 9.04
N ASP A 84 8.77 -5.78 9.72
CA ASP A 84 8.63 -6.23 11.12
C ASP A 84 8.09 -5.10 12.02
N SER A 85 8.70 -3.92 11.95
CA SER A 85 8.35 -2.79 12.80
C SER A 85 6.95 -2.22 12.50
N ILE A 86 6.51 -2.26 11.24
CA ILE A 86 5.16 -1.86 10.84
C ILE A 86 4.15 -2.83 11.42
N ILE A 87 4.35 -4.14 11.25
CA ILE A 87 3.43 -5.16 11.77
C ILE A 87 3.29 -5.04 13.29
N GLU A 88 4.40 -4.88 14.01
CA GLU A 88 4.36 -4.67 15.46
C GLU A 88 3.60 -3.40 15.85
N ALA A 89 3.84 -2.28 15.14
CA ALA A 89 3.18 -1.02 15.42
C ALA A 89 1.67 -1.07 15.13
N LEU A 90 1.24 -1.77 14.08
CA LEU A 90 -0.15 -1.99 13.76
C LEU A 90 -0.83 -2.88 14.80
N VAL A 91 -0.21 -4.00 15.20
CA VAL A 91 -0.75 -4.88 16.25
C VAL A 91 -0.97 -4.12 17.56
N LYS A 92 -0.08 -3.18 17.91
CA LYS A 92 -0.14 -2.44 19.17
C LYS A 92 -1.31 -1.46 19.29
N ASN A 93 -1.81 -0.89 18.20
CA ASN A 93 -2.88 0.11 18.24
C ASN A 93 -3.85 -0.06 17.06
N PRO A 94 -5.14 -0.40 17.28
CA PRO A 94 -6.12 -0.68 16.24
C PRO A 94 -6.49 0.51 15.33
N SER A 95 -6.19 1.75 15.71
CA SER A 95 -6.46 2.92 14.86
C SER A 95 -5.46 3.08 13.71
N ARG A 96 -4.25 2.51 13.86
CA ARG A 96 -3.16 2.67 12.88
C ARG A 96 -3.44 1.89 11.61
N ARG A 97 -3.03 2.47 10.48
CA ARG A 97 -3.09 1.88 9.15
C ARG A 97 -1.77 2.06 8.41
N PHE A 98 -1.51 1.19 7.46
CA PHE A 98 -0.33 1.27 6.60
C PHE A 98 -0.66 0.73 5.20
N VAL A 99 -0.11 1.38 4.17
CA VAL A 99 -0.18 0.88 2.79
C VAL A 99 1.20 0.34 2.37
N TYR A 100 1.24 -0.85 1.77
CA TYR A 100 2.46 -1.48 1.29
C TYR A 100 2.35 -1.81 -0.21
N VAL A 101 3.45 -1.64 -0.96
CA VAL A 101 3.42 -1.63 -2.43
C VAL A 101 4.17 -2.80 -3.07
N GLU A 102 5.49 -2.90 -2.86
CA GLU A 102 6.34 -3.82 -3.64
C GLU A 102 6.22 -5.27 -3.17
N SER A 103 5.35 -6.05 -3.84
CA SER A 103 5.04 -7.41 -3.40
C SER A 103 6.25 -8.34 -3.42
N ALA A 104 7.30 -8.04 -4.19
CA ALA A 104 8.56 -8.80 -4.19
C ALA A 104 9.20 -8.87 -2.80
N PHE A 105 9.35 -7.71 -2.14
CA PHE A 105 9.92 -7.65 -0.79
C PHE A 105 8.98 -8.25 0.24
N PHE A 106 7.69 -7.94 0.15
CA PHE A 106 6.71 -8.48 1.07
C PHE A 106 6.66 -10.00 1.00
N TRP A 107 6.66 -10.57 -0.22
CA TRP A 107 6.69 -12.01 -0.42
C TRP A 107 7.96 -12.64 0.15
N LYS A 108 9.13 -12.04 -0.11
CA LYS A 108 10.39 -12.52 0.45
C LYS A 108 10.37 -12.54 1.99
N TRP A 109 9.83 -11.49 2.62
CA TRP A 109 9.63 -11.42 4.06
C TRP A 109 8.62 -12.47 4.55
N TRP A 110 7.47 -12.59 3.87
CA TRP A 110 6.37 -13.49 4.21
C TRP A 110 6.79 -14.96 4.27
N GLN A 111 7.67 -15.39 3.36
CA GLN A 111 8.21 -16.76 3.33
C GLN A 111 9.03 -17.11 4.57
N LEU A 112 9.63 -16.12 5.24
CA LEU A 112 10.46 -16.33 6.43
C LEU A 112 9.66 -16.35 7.73
N GLN A 113 8.37 -15.98 7.69
CA GLN A 113 7.56 -15.83 8.91
C GLN A 113 6.98 -17.15 9.41
N ASN A 114 6.94 -17.29 10.74
CA ASN A 114 6.21 -18.38 11.41
C ASN A 114 4.69 -18.15 11.37
N GLU A 115 3.92 -19.19 11.72
CA GLU A 115 2.45 -19.15 11.68
C GLU A 115 1.84 -18.05 12.55
N ASN A 116 2.43 -17.76 13.72
CA ASN A 116 1.92 -16.70 14.61
C ASN A 116 1.98 -15.33 13.92
N ILE A 117 3.12 -14.97 13.33
CA ILE A 117 3.26 -13.71 12.60
C ILE A 117 2.38 -13.70 11.36
N ARG A 118 2.32 -14.80 10.61
CA ARG A 118 1.44 -14.93 9.44
C ARG A 118 -0.03 -14.69 9.79
N ASN A 119 -0.50 -15.24 10.90
CA ASN A 119 -1.87 -15.05 11.37
C ASN A 119 -2.15 -13.59 11.78
N LYS A 120 -1.20 -12.92 12.45
CA LYS A 120 -1.33 -11.48 12.76
C LYS A 120 -1.47 -10.64 11.50
N VAL A 121 -0.63 -10.88 10.49
CA VAL A 121 -0.69 -10.16 9.21
C VAL A 121 -2.01 -10.43 8.49
N LYS A 122 -2.46 -11.69 8.41
CA LYS A 122 -3.76 -12.05 7.82
C LYS A 122 -4.90 -11.27 8.48
N ASN A 123 -4.89 -11.17 9.82
CA ASN A 123 -5.90 -10.39 10.53
C ASN A 123 -5.83 -8.90 10.17
N LEU A 124 -4.63 -8.31 10.14
CA LEU A 124 -4.46 -6.90 9.76
C LEU A 124 -4.96 -6.60 8.34
N VAL A 125 -4.76 -7.52 7.39
CA VAL A 125 -5.26 -7.41 6.02
C VAL A 125 -6.79 -7.55 5.99
N ASN A 126 -7.35 -8.54 6.70
CA ASN A 126 -8.80 -8.76 6.79
C ASN A 126 -9.56 -7.63 7.51
N GLU A 127 -8.86 -6.85 8.33
CA GLU A 127 -9.36 -5.63 8.99
C GLU A 127 -9.14 -4.36 8.15
N GLY A 128 -8.46 -4.45 6.98
CA GLY A 128 -8.11 -3.30 6.14
C GLY A 128 -7.09 -2.35 6.79
N ARG A 129 -6.32 -2.83 7.77
CA ARG A 129 -5.32 -2.03 8.49
C ARG A 129 -3.94 -2.10 7.87
N LEU A 130 -3.62 -3.24 7.25
CA LEU A 130 -2.54 -3.34 6.29
C LEU A 130 -3.18 -3.50 4.92
N GLU A 131 -3.00 -2.52 4.05
CA GLU A 131 -3.56 -2.52 2.71
C GLU A 131 -2.45 -2.64 1.66
N PHE A 132 -2.68 -3.45 0.64
CA PHE A 132 -1.80 -3.51 -0.52
C PHE A 132 -2.33 -2.57 -1.61
N ILE A 133 -1.49 -1.65 -2.07
CA ILE A 133 -1.80 -0.72 -3.17
C ILE A 133 -0.74 -0.87 -4.26
N GLY A 134 -1.11 -0.67 -5.53
CA GLY A 134 -0.28 -1.08 -6.65
C GLY A 134 -0.21 -2.61 -6.76
N GLY A 135 0.45 -3.28 -5.80
CA GLY A 135 0.42 -4.73 -5.59
C GLY A 135 1.10 -5.58 -6.66
N GLY A 136 1.76 -4.95 -7.63
CA GLY A 136 2.67 -5.63 -8.54
C GLY A 136 3.94 -6.12 -7.84
N TRP A 137 4.71 -6.93 -8.54
CA TRP A 137 6.01 -7.39 -8.05
C TRP A 137 6.91 -6.20 -7.69
N THR A 138 6.90 -5.17 -8.54
CA THR A 138 7.55 -3.88 -8.32
C THR A 138 6.62 -2.73 -8.71
N MET A 139 6.99 -1.51 -8.36
CA MET A 139 6.52 -0.31 -9.05
C MET A 139 7.30 -0.18 -10.37
N HIS A 140 6.67 -0.48 -11.50
CA HIS A 140 7.34 -0.54 -12.80
C HIS A 140 7.58 0.86 -13.40
N ASP A 141 8.67 1.00 -14.15
CA ASP A 141 8.85 2.15 -15.04
C ASP A 141 7.76 2.18 -16.13
N GLU A 142 7.38 3.37 -16.57
CA GLU A 142 6.32 3.57 -17.55
C GLU A 142 6.83 4.01 -18.94
N ALA A 143 8.13 4.26 -19.10
CA ALA A 143 8.71 4.72 -20.37
C ALA A 143 9.33 3.59 -21.20
N THR A 144 10.02 2.65 -20.54
CA THR A 144 10.87 1.63 -21.19
C THR A 144 10.35 0.21 -21.07
N THR A 145 9.19 0.03 -20.45
CA THR A 145 8.57 -1.27 -20.26
C THR A 145 7.66 -1.64 -21.42
N HIS A 146 7.68 -2.93 -21.79
CA HIS A 146 6.69 -3.47 -22.71
C HIS A 146 5.42 -3.83 -21.94
N TYR A 147 4.24 -3.57 -22.51
CA TYR A 147 2.96 -3.79 -21.83
C TYR A 147 2.77 -5.23 -21.34
N GLN A 148 3.30 -6.23 -22.05
CA GLN A 148 3.27 -7.63 -21.59
C GLN A 148 4.04 -7.81 -20.29
N SER A 149 5.22 -7.19 -20.16
CA SER A 149 6.02 -7.27 -18.94
C SER A 149 5.35 -6.55 -17.77
N ILE A 150 4.64 -5.45 -18.04
CA ILE A 150 3.78 -4.80 -17.04
C ILE A 150 2.70 -5.78 -16.56
N ILE A 151 2.00 -6.45 -17.49
CA ILE A 151 0.96 -7.42 -17.15
C ILE A 151 1.53 -8.60 -16.36
N ASP A 152 2.66 -9.16 -16.78
CA ASP A 152 3.28 -10.31 -16.13
C ASP A 152 3.70 -9.99 -14.69
N GLN A 153 4.40 -8.86 -14.48
CA GLN A 153 4.89 -8.49 -13.14
C GLN A 153 3.73 -8.12 -12.20
N MET A 154 2.69 -7.45 -12.70
CA MET A 154 1.48 -7.15 -11.93
C MET A 154 0.72 -8.42 -11.56
N SER A 155 0.49 -9.30 -12.54
CA SER A 155 -0.21 -10.59 -12.35
C SER A 155 0.52 -11.48 -11.34
N TRP A 156 1.85 -11.47 -11.37
CA TRP A 156 2.65 -12.22 -10.41
C TRP A 156 2.50 -11.70 -8.98
N GLY A 157 2.53 -10.38 -8.80
CA GLY A 157 2.29 -9.76 -7.49
C GLY A 157 0.89 -10.04 -6.96
N PHE A 158 -0.14 -9.82 -7.79
CA PHE A 158 -1.54 -10.10 -7.45
C PHE A 158 -1.75 -11.55 -7.03
N ARG A 159 -1.16 -12.51 -7.76
CA ARG A 159 -1.28 -13.92 -7.41
C ARG A 159 -0.69 -14.24 -6.04
N ARG A 160 0.47 -13.66 -5.69
CA ARG A 160 1.07 -13.90 -4.37
C ARG A 160 0.26 -13.31 -3.23
N LEU A 161 -0.38 -12.17 -3.47
CA LEU A 161 -1.30 -11.56 -2.51
C LEU A 161 -2.56 -12.40 -2.35
N ASP A 162 -3.18 -12.81 -3.44
CA ASP A 162 -4.39 -13.63 -3.46
C ASP A 162 -4.17 -15.01 -2.80
N ASP A 163 -3.12 -15.74 -3.21
CA ASP A 163 -2.76 -17.04 -2.63
C ASP A 163 -2.51 -16.97 -1.11
N SER A 164 -2.11 -15.80 -0.59
CA SER A 164 -1.76 -15.61 0.83
C SER A 164 -2.89 -15.08 1.69
N PHE A 165 -3.73 -14.21 1.15
CA PHE A 165 -4.67 -13.36 1.90
C PHE A 165 -6.09 -13.31 1.31
N GLY A 166 -6.30 -13.84 0.10
CA GLY A 166 -7.57 -13.82 -0.61
C GLY A 166 -8.06 -12.41 -0.94
N ASP A 167 -9.39 -12.27 -1.07
CA ASP A 167 -10.07 -11.07 -1.55
C ASP A 167 -9.67 -9.77 -0.84
N CYS A 168 -9.34 -9.83 0.46
CA CYS A 168 -8.98 -8.66 1.24
C CYS A 168 -7.63 -8.04 0.87
N ALA A 169 -6.75 -8.77 0.17
CA ALA A 169 -5.51 -8.22 -0.35
C ALA A 169 -5.59 -7.71 -1.79
N ARG A 170 -6.76 -7.75 -2.43
CA ARG A 170 -6.95 -7.24 -3.79
C ARG A 170 -6.74 -5.72 -3.81
N PRO A 171 -5.69 -5.19 -4.46
CA PRO A 171 -5.45 -3.76 -4.52
C PRO A 171 -6.58 -3.04 -5.28
N ARG A 172 -6.94 -1.85 -4.80
CA ARG A 172 -8.00 -1.00 -5.41
C ARG A 172 -7.46 0.23 -6.11
N VAL A 173 -6.25 0.66 -5.76
CA VAL A 173 -5.62 1.84 -6.33
C VAL A 173 -4.21 1.53 -6.82
N GLY A 174 -3.86 2.11 -7.97
CA GLY A 174 -2.50 2.17 -8.46
C GLY A 174 -1.67 3.18 -7.68
N TRP A 175 -0.39 2.88 -7.48
CA TRP A 175 0.54 3.71 -6.74
C TRP A 175 1.86 3.80 -7.52
N GLN A 176 2.01 4.86 -8.32
CA GLN A 176 3.15 5.10 -9.21
C GLN A 176 3.83 6.40 -8.81
N ILE A 177 4.35 6.44 -7.58
CA ILE A 177 4.86 7.68 -7.00
C ILE A 177 6.21 8.12 -7.55
N ASP A 178 7.02 7.18 -8.05
CA ASP A 178 8.40 7.43 -8.43
C ASP A 178 8.82 7.21 -9.91
N PRO A 179 8.00 6.62 -10.83
CA PRO A 179 8.36 6.60 -12.25
C PRO A 179 8.56 8.00 -12.84
N PHE A 180 9.50 8.13 -13.78
CA PHE A 180 9.88 9.41 -14.37
C PHE A 180 8.97 9.80 -15.54
N GLY A 181 7.72 10.12 -15.22
CA GLY A 181 6.65 10.35 -16.18
C GLY A 181 5.71 9.14 -16.25
N HIS A 182 4.50 9.37 -16.75
CA HIS A 182 3.41 8.38 -16.70
C HIS A 182 2.86 8.14 -18.09
N SER A 183 2.67 6.87 -18.44
CA SER A 183 2.21 6.48 -19.77
C SER A 183 0.71 6.26 -19.79
N ARG A 184 0.10 6.72 -20.88
CA ARG A 184 -1.33 6.49 -21.13
C ARG A 184 -1.65 4.98 -21.18
N GLU A 185 -0.72 4.17 -21.69
CA GLU A 185 -0.90 2.71 -21.78
C GLU A 185 -0.92 2.05 -20.38
N SER A 186 -0.03 2.47 -19.47
CA SER A 186 -0.02 1.98 -18.08
C SER A 186 -1.34 2.29 -17.37
N ALA A 187 -1.88 3.50 -17.52
CA ALA A 187 -3.19 3.88 -16.99
C ALA A 187 -4.33 3.02 -17.56
N SER A 188 -4.32 2.75 -18.87
CA SER A 188 -5.29 1.87 -19.54
C SER A 188 -5.24 0.46 -18.97
N ILE A 189 -4.05 -0.10 -18.81
CA ILE A 189 -3.85 -1.43 -18.22
C ILE A 189 -4.34 -1.47 -16.77
N MET A 190 -4.06 -0.44 -15.97
CA MET A 190 -4.52 -0.34 -14.58
C MET A 190 -6.04 -0.29 -14.44
N ALA A 191 -6.72 0.49 -15.28
CA ALA A 191 -8.18 0.48 -15.35
C ALA A 191 -8.71 -0.92 -15.68
N ARG A 192 -8.01 -1.66 -16.55
CA ARG A 192 -8.36 -3.03 -16.96
C ARG A 192 -8.06 -4.10 -15.89
N PHE A 193 -7.13 -3.85 -14.97
CA PHE A 193 -7.01 -4.64 -13.73
C PHE A 193 -8.17 -4.40 -12.74
N GLY A 194 -8.97 -3.37 -13.00
CA GLY A 194 -10.10 -2.97 -12.16
C GLY A 194 -9.65 -2.16 -10.96
N PHE A 195 -8.61 -1.33 -11.12
CA PHE A 195 -8.33 -0.25 -10.18
C PHE A 195 -9.36 0.87 -10.33
N ASP A 196 -9.74 1.42 -9.19
CA ASP A 196 -10.70 2.51 -9.06
C ASP A 196 -9.99 3.88 -9.19
N GLY A 197 -8.69 3.93 -8.92
CA GLY A 197 -7.88 5.12 -9.17
C GLY A 197 -6.37 4.87 -9.22
N LEU A 198 -5.62 5.92 -9.58
CA LEU A 198 -4.16 5.96 -9.68
C LEU A 198 -3.63 7.21 -8.98
N LEU A 199 -2.59 7.04 -8.15
CA LEU A 199 -1.85 8.14 -7.55
C LEU A 199 -0.42 8.14 -8.03
N PHE A 200 0.08 9.33 -8.36
CA PHE A 200 1.48 9.52 -8.76
C PHE A 200 2.06 10.84 -8.29
N GLY A 201 3.39 10.90 -8.20
CA GLY A 201 4.12 12.07 -7.70
C GLY A 201 4.81 12.92 -8.78
N ARG A 202 5.32 12.30 -9.85
CA ARG A 202 6.22 12.95 -10.80
C ARG A 202 5.48 13.42 -12.05
N LEU A 203 5.68 14.68 -12.41
CA LEU A 203 5.20 15.28 -13.66
C LEU A 203 6.09 16.47 -14.01
N ASP A 204 5.92 17.01 -15.21
CA ASP A 204 6.60 18.24 -15.59
C ASP A 204 6.24 19.38 -14.61
N TYR A 205 7.25 20.13 -14.17
CA TYR A 205 7.07 21.16 -13.14
C TYR A 205 6.17 22.32 -13.61
N GLN A 206 6.12 22.61 -14.92
CA GLN A 206 5.22 23.61 -15.51
C GLN A 206 3.79 23.12 -15.44
N ASP A 207 3.54 21.85 -15.79
CA ASP A 207 2.21 21.23 -15.69
C ASP A 207 1.77 21.15 -14.21
N GLN A 208 2.68 20.81 -13.29
CA GLN A 208 2.37 20.81 -11.86
C GLN A 208 1.96 22.21 -11.36
N GLY A 209 2.70 23.24 -11.76
CA GLY A 209 2.39 24.63 -11.42
C GLY A 209 1.01 25.05 -11.94
N LEU A 210 0.72 24.76 -13.21
CA LEU A 210 -0.56 25.08 -13.84
C LEU A 210 -1.72 24.32 -13.18
N ARG A 211 -1.58 23.02 -12.93
CA ARG A 211 -2.62 22.21 -12.29
C ARG A 211 -2.88 22.63 -10.85
N LYS A 212 -1.86 23.03 -10.10
CA LYS A 212 -2.05 23.61 -8.76
C LYS A 212 -2.82 24.92 -8.83
N TYR A 213 -2.46 25.80 -9.76
CA TYR A 213 -3.15 27.08 -9.97
C TYR A 213 -4.62 26.89 -10.37
N GLU A 214 -4.91 25.96 -11.28
CA GLU A 214 -6.25 25.71 -11.81
C GLU A 214 -7.06 24.68 -11.00
N ARG A 215 -6.50 24.14 -9.92
CA ARG A 215 -7.10 23.07 -9.09
C ARG A 215 -7.46 21.82 -9.89
N ARG A 216 -6.57 21.39 -10.79
CA ARG A 216 -6.70 20.22 -11.70
C ARG A 216 -5.69 19.10 -11.42
N LEU A 217 -5.31 18.92 -10.14
CA LEU A 217 -4.50 17.77 -9.71
C LEU A 217 -5.29 16.46 -9.66
N GLU A 218 -6.61 16.53 -9.65
CA GLU A 218 -7.51 15.38 -9.70
C GLU A 218 -8.26 15.41 -11.03
N MET A 219 -8.30 14.29 -11.73
CA MET A 219 -8.99 14.17 -13.02
C MET A 219 -9.47 12.75 -13.28
N ILE A 220 -10.42 12.59 -14.20
CA ILE A 220 -10.64 11.31 -14.87
C ILE A 220 -9.68 11.24 -16.05
N TRP A 221 -8.77 10.27 -16.03
CA TRP A 221 -7.84 10.05 -17.13
C TRP A 221 -8.44 9.08 -18.14
N GLU A 222 -8.90 9.63 -19.26
CA GLU A 222 -9.36 8.87 -20.43
C GLU A 222 -8.15 8.27 -21.16
N SER A 223 -7.78 7.05 -20.78
CA SER A 223 -6.49 6.45 -21.16
C SER A 223 -6.53 5.64 -22.47
N SER A 224 -7.68 5.52 -23.14
CA SER A 224 -7.75 4.92 -24.47
C SER A 224 -8.89 5.47 -25.32
N ALA A 225 -8.54 5.95 -26.52
CA ALA A 225 -9.52 6.40 -27.51
C ALA A 225 -10.42 5.27 -28.02
N ASN A 226 -10.01 4.00 -27.86
CA ASN A 226 -10.70 2.84 -28.43
C ASN A 226 -11.56 2.09 -27.40
N LEU A 227 -11.26 2.22 -26.10
CA LEU A 227 -11.94 1.46 -25.04
C LEU A 227 -13.05 2.26 -24.36
N GLY A 228 -13.12 3.58 -24.62
CA GLY A 228 -14.06 4.49 -23.97
C GLY A 228 -13.94 4.39 -22.45
N THR A 229 -15.09 4.40 -21.77
CA THR A 229 -15.16 4.44 -20.30
C THR A 229 -14.57 3.21 -19.60
N LYS A 230 -14.29 2.12 -20.32
CA LYS A 230 -13.61 0.94 -19.77
C LYS A 230 -12.12 1.17 -19.47
N SER A 231 -11.59 2.32 -19.87
CA SER A 231 -10.22 2.75 -19.62
C SER A 231 -10.16 4.06 -18.83
N ASP A 232 -11.29 4.56 -18.36
CA ASP A 232 -11.32 5.76 -17.52
C ASP A 232 -10.80 5.39 -16.13
N LEU A 233 -9.85 6.17 -15.63
CA LEU A 233 -9.25 5.96 -14.33
C LEU A 233 -9.18 7.27 -13.56
N PHE A 234 -9.78 7.32 -12.36
CA PHE A 234 -9.58 8.47 -11.49
C PHE A 234 -8.10 8.60 -11.17
N THR A 235 -7.53 9.77 -11.39
CA THR A 235 -6.10 10.01 -11.24
C THR A 235 -5.90 11.22 -10.34
N SER A 236 -5.11 11.03 -9.28
CA SER A 236 -4.77 12.09 -8.33
C SER A 236 -3.27 12.29 -8.28
N ILE A 237 -2.84 13.50 -8.62
CA ILE A 237 -1.44 13.93 -8.56
C ILE A 237 -1.14 14.39 -7.13
N LEU A 238 -0.11 13.81 -6.52
CA LEU A 238 0.26 14.11 -5.14
C LEU A 238 0.82 15.55 -5.00
N TYR A 239 0.54 16.17 -3.85
CA TYR A 239 0.86 17.58 -3.62
C TYR A 239 2.36 17.86 -3.60
N ASN A 240 3.12 16.99 -2.91
CA ASN A 240 4.54 17.15 -2.63
C ASN A 240 5.29 15.84 -2.90
N LEU A 241 5.35 15.45 -4.18
CA LEU A 241 5.95 14.19 -4.61
C LEU A 241 5.33 13.03 -3.80
N TYR A 242 6.08 12.35 -2.94
CA TYR A 242 5.56 11.29 -2.07
C TYR A 242 6.15 11.33 -0.65
N SER A 243 6.80 12.42 -0.26
CA SER A 243 7.44 12.52 1.04
C SER A 243 6.49 13.07 2.10
N ALA A 244 6.81 12.78 3.36
CA ALA A 244 6.24 13.50 4.50
C ALA A 244 6.36 15.02 4.30
N PRO A 245 5.41 15.83 4.83
CA PRO A 245 5.56 17.27 4.85
C PRO A 245 6.89 17.67 5.50
N ASN A 246 7.52 18.74 4.99
CA ASN A 246 8.76 19.24 5.58
C ASN A 246 8.58 19.46 7.09
N TRP A 247 9.56 19.01 7.88
CA TRP A 247 9.55 18.97 9.33
C TRP A 247 8.69 17.88 9.96
N PHE A 248 7.96 17.06 9.21
CA PHE A 248 7.10 15.98 9.72
C PHE A 248 7.58 14.58 9.31
N CYS A 249 8.85 14.41 8.94
CA CYS A 249 9.42 13.08 8.75
C CYS A 249 9.77 12.44 10.11
N PHE A 250 8.89 11.57 10.60
CA PHE A 250 9.08 10.88 11.88
C PHE A 250 9.79 9.52 11.74
N ASP A 251 10.80 9.42 10.87
CA ASP A 251 11.63 8.22 10.81
C ASP A 251 12.98 8.43 11.51
N VAL A 252 13.61 7.33 11.97
CA VAL A 252 14.95 7.35 12.57
C VAL A 252 16.05 7.74 11.59
N VAL A 253 15.80 7.69 10.28
CA VAL A 253 16.70 8.22 9.26
C VAL A 253 16.52 9.72 9.00
N CYS A 254 15.49 10.32 9.58
CA CYS A 254 15.19 11.74 9.46
C CYS A 254 15.73 12.54 10.65
N GLY A 255 16.00 13.83 10.43
CA GLY A 255 16.51 14.75 11.45
C GLY A 255 15.45 15.65 12.09
N ASP A 256 14.17 15.41 11.80
CA ASP A 256 13.08 16.27 12.25
C ASP A 256 12.79 16.04 13.76
N PRO A 257 12.43 17.11 14.50
CA PRO A 257 12.13 16.97 15.92
C PRO A 257 10.84 16.15 16.13
N PRO A 258 10.80 15.30 17.17
CA PRO A 258 9.57 14.62 17.55
C PRO A 258 8.54 15.61 18.11
N ILE A 259 7.31 15.16 18.22
CA ILE A 259 6.26 15.88 18.95
C ILE A 259 6.44 15.59 20.43
N ILE A 260 6.61 16.65 21.21
CA ILE A 260 6.77 16.64 22.67
C ILE A 260 5.51 17.29 23.25
N ASP A 261 4.65 16.43 23.78
CA ASP A 261 3.31 16.76 24.31
C ASP A 261 3.26 16.90 25.84
N ASP A 262 4.39 16.70 26.52
CA ASP A 262 4.56 16.96 27.94
C ASP A 262 4.74 18.46 28.19
N LYS A 263 3.74 19.10 28.80
CA LYS A 263 3.72 20.55 29.09
C LYS A 263 4.75 20.98 30.13
N GLU A 264 5.31 20.06 30.91
CA GLU A 264 6.36 20.36 31.89
C GLU A 264 7.76 20.30 31.27
N SER A 265 7.89 19.69 30.09
CA SER A 265 9.15 19.63 29.37
C SER A 265 9.57 21.02 28.88
N PRO A 266 10.83 21.44 29.08
CA PRO A 266 11.35 22.67 28.47
C PRO A 266 11.34 22.63 26.94
N ASP A 267 11.27 21.43 26.36
CA ASP A 267 11.22 21.20 24.92
C ASP A 267 9.78 21.01 24.38
N TYR A 268 8.74 21.29 25.20
CA TYR A 268 7.35 21.21 24.77
C TYR A 268 7.13 21.95 23.44
N ASN A 269 6.57 21.24 22.45
CA ASN A 269 6.40 21.79 21.11
C ASN A 269 5.06 21.45 20.44
N ALA A 270 4.20 20.65 21.09
CA ALA A 270 3.01 20.09 20.45
C ALA A 270 2.07 21.14 19.81
N ASP A 271 1.77 22.24 20.50
CA ASP A 271 0.88 23.29 19.97
C ASP A 271 1.44 23.94 18.70
N LYS A 272 2.74 24.26 18.69
CA LYS A 272 3.42 24.82 17.52
C LYS A 272 3.41 23.82 16.36
N ARG A 273 3.72 22.56 16.64
CA ARG A 273 3.74 21.48 15.65
C ARG A 273 2.38 21.25 15.02
N ALA A 274 1.31 21.25 15.82
CA ALA A 274 -0.06 21.14 15.33
C ALA A 274 -0.43 22.35 14.44
N ALA A 275 -0.12 23.58 14.87
CA ALA A 275 -0.38 24.78 14.09
C ALA A 275 0.36 24.79 12.74
N ASP A 276 1.62 24.36 12.72
CA ASP A 276 2.41 24.27 11.49
C ASP A 276 1.86 23.19 10.54
N PHE A 277 1.41 22.05 11.07
CA PHE A 277 0.75 21.02 10.26
C PHE A 277 -0.57 21.51 9.67
N VAL A 278 -1.42 22.16 10.46
CA VAL A 278 -2.68 22.75 9.99
C VAL A 278 -2.43 23.79 8.90
N ARG A 279 -1.40 24.63 9.06
CA ARG A 279 -1.01 25.59 8.03
C ARG A 279 -0.64 24.90 6.72
N TYR A 280 0.19 23.85 6.79
CA TYR A 280 0.56 23.06 5.62
C TYR A 280 -0.67 22.44 4.94
N VAL A 281 -1.53 21.78 5.72
CA VAL A 281 -2.77 21.15 5.23
C VAL A 281 -3.70 22.17 4.56
N ASN A 282 -3.80 23.39 5.08
CA ASN A 282 -4.61 24.44 4.47
C ASN A 282 -4.05 24.89 3.11
N GLU A 283 -2.72 24.91 2.92
CA GLU A 283 -2.13 25.16 1.60
C GLU A 283 -2.39 24.01 0.63
N VAL A 284 -2.32 22.76 1.10
CA VAL A 284 -2.69 21.57 0.32
C VAL A 284 -4.14 21.69 -0.15
N ALA A 285 -5.07 21.97 0.76
CA ALA A 285 -6.51 22.04 0.46
C ALA A 285 -6.89 23.07 -0.61
N LYS A 286 -6.11 24.14 -0.78
CA LYS A 286 -6.37 25.16 -1.81
C LYS A 286 -6.26 24.63 -3.23
N VAL A 287 -5.45 23.60 -3.46
CA VAL A 287 -5.16 23.09 -4.82
C VAL A 287 -5.96 21.83 -5.20
N TYR A 288 -6.71 21.26 -4.26
CA TYR A 288 -7.62 20.14 -4.48
C TYR A 288 -9.07 20.62 -4.53
N THR A 289 -9.97 19.78 -5.06
CA THR A 289 -11.37 20.19 -5.33
C THR A 289 -12.33 19.86 -4.20
N THR A 290 -12.00 18.87 -3.36
CA THR A 290 -12.88 18.38 -2.29
C THR A 290 -12.39 18.77 -0.90
N ASN A 291 -13.22 18.51 0.12
CA ASN A 291 -12.83 18.62 1.54
C ASN A 291 -12.09 17.37 2.05
N ASN A 292 -11.49 16.58 1.15
CA ASN A 292 -10.64 15.44 1.49
C ASN A 292 -9.27 15.68 0.88
N VAL A 293 -8.24 15.70 1.72
CA VAL A 293 -6.85 15.87 1.27
C VAL A 293 -6.00 14.71 1.75
N LEU A 294 -5.22 14.15 0.83
CA LEU A 294 -4.28 13.09 1.13
C LEU A 294 -2.91 13.70 1.46
N ILE A 295 -2.32 13.25 2.56
CA ILE A 295 -0.97 13.62 2.99
C ILE A 295 -0.15 12.34 3.10
N THR A 296 0.87 12.21 2.25
CA THR A 296 1.83 11.11 2.33
C THR A 296 2.68 11.27 3.58
N MET A 297 2.70 10.26 4.46
CA MET A 297 3.50 10.22 5.67
C MET A 297 4.54 9.11 5.53
N GLY A 298 5.55 9.35 4.69
CA GLY A 298 6.54 8.35 4.30
C GLY A 298 7.65 8.93 3.42
N GLY A 299 8.34 8.03 2.73
CA GLY A 299 9.49 8.31 1.85
C GLY A 299 10.33 7.06 1.62
N ASP A 300 11.46 7.21 0.95
CA ASP A 300 12.39 6.13 0.63
C ASP A 300 12.87 5.41 1.90
N PHE A 301 12.58 4.11 1.98
CA PHE A 301 13.01 3.22 3.06
C PHE A 301 12.76 3.77 4.49
N THR A 302 11.71 4.56 4.64
CA THR A 302 11.20 5.02 5.94
C THR A 302 10.44 3.89 6.65
N TYR A 303 10.04 4.14 7.91
CA TYR A 303 9.52 3.15 8.86
C TYR A 303 10.55 2.09 9.27
N GLN A 304 11.85 2.43 9.34
CA GLN A 304 12.85 1.51 9.93
C GLN A 304 12.62 1.25 11.41
N ALA A 305 11.93 2.19 12.08
CA ALA A 305 11.35 1.99 13.40
C ALA A 305 9.90 2.50 13.39
N GLY A 306 8.96 1.66 12.93
CA GLY A 306 7.54 2.04 12.82
C GLY A 306 6.94 2.58 14.12
N SER A 307 7.37 2.08 15.29
CA SER A 307 6.91 2.59 16.59
C SER A 307 7.24 4.07 16.82
N TYR A 308 8.39 4.54 16.34
CA TYR A 308 8.82 5.94 16.43
C TYR A 308 7.94 6.82 15.54
N TYR A 309 7.67 6.37 14.31
CA TYR A 309 6.83 7.11 13.36
C TYR A 309 5.38 7.24 13.86
N PHE A 310 4.77 6.11 14.20
CA PHE A 310 3.37 6.08 14.61
C PHE A 310 3.12 6.78 15.96
N LEU A 311 4.08 6.79 16.89
CA LEU A 311 3.92 7.54 18.14
C LEU A 311 3.74 9.05 17.87
N ASN A 312 4.50 9.60 16.94
CA ASN A 312 4.39 11.01 16.58
C ASN A 312 3.10 11.29 15.79
N LEU A 313 2.66 10.39 14.90
CA LEU A 313 1.36 10.51 14.25
C LEU A 313 0.20 10.47 15.27
N ASP A 314 0.27 9.55 16.24
CA ASP A 314 -0.74 9.44 17.30
C ASP A 314 -0.80 10.73 18.15
N ARG A 315 0.33 11.40 18.38
CA ARG A 315 0.38 12.71 19.07
C ARG A 315 -0.18 13.83 18.22
N LEU A 316 0.12 13.84 16.92
CA LEU A 316 -0.36 14.87 15.98
C LEU A 316 -1.89 14.85 15.80
N MET A 317 -2.50 13.66 15.94
CA MET A 317 -3.95 13.46 15.79
C MET A 317 -4.78 13.76 17.04
N LYS A 318 -4.15 13.90 18.22
CA LYS A 318 -4.83 14.16 19.49
C LYS A 318 -5.23 15.62 19.63
#